data_AF-A0A2E0A3M4-F1
#
_entry.id   AF-A0A2E0A3M4-F1
#
_cell.length_a   1.000
_cell.length_b   1.000
_cell.length_c   1.000
_cell.angle_alpha   90.00
_cell.angle_beta   90.00
_cell.angle_gamma   90.00
#
_symmetry.space_group_name_H-M   'P 1'
#
loop_
_entity.id
_entity.type
_entity.pdbx_description
1 polymer ?
#
loop_
_entity_poly.entity_id
_entity_poly.type
_entity_poly.pdbx_seq_one_letter_code
_entity_poly.pdbx_strand_id
1 'polypeptide(L)' 'MGLRRLLFVLIVVLSACGMQKSGLQLATDKELRKRNYECQMASSLSPAEIQVCQNIRRECDRRAGQGNYVC' A
#
# COMPACT_ATOMS: atom_id res chain seq x y z
N MET A 1 -37.14 -16.05 -10.05
CA MET A 1 -36.75 -14.86 -9.25
C MET A 1 -35.54 -15.07 -8.33
N GLY A 2 -35.07 -16.32 -8.08
CA GLY A 2 -33.93 -16.59 -7.19
C GLY A 2 -32.55 -16.29 -7.79
N LEU A 3 -32.30 -16.69 -9.05
CA LEU A 3 -30.99 -16.56 -9.68
C LEU A 3 -30.53 -15.10 -9.83
N ARG A 4 -31.44 -14.20 -10.22
CA ARG A 4 -31.16 -12.77 -10.33
C ARG A 4 -30.80 -12.15 -8.97
N ARG A 5 -31.50 -12.55 -7.89
CA ARG A 5 -31.18 -12.09 -6.53
C ARG A 5 -29.82 -12.62 -6.05
N LEU A 6 -29.50 -13.88 -6.39
CA LEU A 6 -28.20 -14.49 -6.09
C LEU A 6 -27.05 -13.75 -6.77
N LEU A 7 -27.23 -13.36 -8.04
CA LEU A 7 -26.27 -12.56 -8.81
C LEU A 7 -26.02 -11.19 -8.18
N PHE A 8 -27.06 -10.50 -7.71
CA PHE A 8 -26.90 -9.21 -7.03
C PHE A 8 -26.12 -9.34 -5.72
N VAL A 9 -26.36 -10.40 -4.93
CA VAL A 9 -25.62 -10.66 -3.69
C VAL A 9 -24.14 -10.94 -3.98
N LEU A 10 -23.84 -11.71 -5.05
CA LEU A 10 -22.47 -12.03 -5.43
C LEU A 10 -21.67 -10.76 -5.83
N ILE A 11 -22.29 -9.84 -6.57
CA ILE A 11 -21.66 -8.58 -6.99
C ILE A 11 -21.35 -7.68 -5.79
N VAL A 12 -22.26 -7.60 -4.80
CA VAL A 12 -22.06 -6.81 -3.58
C VAL A 12 -20.90 -7.39 -2.75
N VAL A 13 -20.81 -8.72 -2.61
CA VAL A 13 -19.70 -9.37 -1.88
C VAL A 13 -18.35 -9.17 -2.58
N LEU A 14 -18.32 -9.19 -3.91
CA LEU A 14 -17.09 -8.93 -4.68
C LEU A 14 -16.62 -7.46 -4.58
N SER A 15 -17.54 -6.50 -4.43
CA SER A 15 -17.18 -5.08 -4.26
C SER A 15 -16.49 -4.76 -2.92
N ALA A 16 -16.67 -5.60 -1.90
CA ALA A 16 -16.00 -5.47 -0.61
C ALA A 16 -14.54 -6.00 -0.62
N CYS A 17 -14.16 -6.77 -1.64
CA CYS A 17 -12.80 -7.32 -1.80
C CYS A 17 -11.88 -6.42 -2.64
N GLY A 18 -12.24 -5.13 -2.81
CA GLY A 18 -11.48 -4.15 -3.60
C GLY A 18 -10.68 -3.14 -2.77
N MET A 19 -10.80 -3.17 -1.44
CA MET A 19 -10.13 -2.21 -0.55
C MET A 19 -8.83 -2.75 0.05
N GLN A 20 -7.99 -3.44 -0.73
CA GLN A 20 -6.55 -3.42 -0.43
C GLN A 20 -6.02 -2.03 -0.83
N LYS A 21 -6.22 -1.05 0.05
CA LYS A 21 -5.32 0.12 0.09
C LYS A 21 -3.93 -0.46 0.19
N SER A 22 -3.11 -0.23 -0.83
CA SER A 22 -1.72 -0.65 -0.91
C SER A 22 -1.09 -0.38 0.45
N GLY A 23 -0.61 -1.42 1.15
CA GLY A 23 -0.32 -1.41 2.59
C GLY A 23 0.62 -0.30 3.09
N LEU A 24 1.22 0.46 2.17
CA LEU A 24 2.02 1.62 2.44
C LEU A 24 1.21 2.86 2.89
N GLN A 25 0.00 3.08 2.37
CA GLN A 25 -0.85 4.21 2.83
C GLN A 25 -1.34 4.01 4.27
N LEU A 26 -1.41 2.75 4.75
CA LEU A 26 -1.73 2.42 6.14
C LEU A 26 -0.48 2.17 6.98
N ALA A 27 0.73 2.32 6.42
CA ALA A 27 1.95 2.15 7.20
C ALA A 27 2.01 3.24 8.28
N THR A 28 2.13 2.79 9.52
CA THR A 28 2.44 3.67 10.66
C THR A 28 3.78 4.37 10.40
N ASP A 29 4.00 5.53 11.01
CA ASP A 29 5.27 6.28 10.87
C ASP A 29 6.50 5.43 11.20
N LYS A 30 6.39 4.58 12.23
CA LYS A 30 7.45 3.64 12.62
C LYS A 30 7.73 2.63 11.52
N GLU A 31 6.69 2.06 10.93
CA GLU A 31 6.83 1.07 9.86
C GLU A 31 7.37 1.70 8.57
N LEU A 32 6.88 2.90 8.22
CA LEU A 32 7.35 3.63 7.05
C LEU A 32 8.85 3.96 7.16
N ARG A 33 9.29 4.46 8.33
CA ARG A 33 10.71 4.72 8.62
C ARG A 33 11.56 3.45 8.53
N LYS A 34 11.10 2.37 9.16
CA LYS A 34 11.79 1.07 9.16
C LYS A 34 12.02 0.57 7.74
N ARG A 35 10.97 0.55 6.92
CA ARG A 35 11.08 0.05 5.55
C ARG A 35 11.86 0.98 4.62
N ASN A 36 11.78 2.30 4.83
CA ASN A 36 12.65 3.24 4.11
C ASN A 36 14.12 2.98 4.41
N TYR A 37 14.46 2.71 5.67
CA TYR A 37 15.82 2.31 6.06
C TYR A 37 16.23 0.98 5.43
N GLU A 38 15.37 -0.04 5.45
CA GLU A 38 15.63 -1.34 4.80
C GLU A 38 15.91 -1.15 3.30
N CYS A 39 15.13 -0.33 2.60
CA CYS A 39 15.35 0.00 1.20
C CYS A 39 16.69 0.71 0.93
N GLN A 40 17.18 1.53 1.87
CA GLN A 40 18.47 2.23 1.73
C GLN A 40 19.66 1.32 2.02
N MET A 41 19.48 0.30 2.87
CA MET A 41 20.51 -0.63 3.29
C MET A 41 20.58 -1.91 2.45
N ALA A 42 19.60 -2.14 1.59
CA ALA A 42 19.60 -3.27 0.69
C ALA A 42 20.76 -3.19 -0.32
N SER A 43 21.60 -4.21 -0.33
CA SER A 43 22.72 -4.35 -1.28
C SER A 43 22.27 -4.86 -2.65
N SER A 44 21.15 -5.59 -2.70
CA SER A 44 20.51 -6.05 -3.92
C SER A 44 18.99 -6.10 -3.72
N LEU A 45 18.25 -5.83 -4.79
CA LEU A 45 16.79 -5.82 -4.80
C LEU A 45 16.29 -6.48 -6.08
N SER A 46 15.28 -7.33 -5.96
CA SER A 46 14.53 -7.80 -7.12
C SER A 46 13.74 -6.65 -7.77
N PRO A 47 13.32 -6.77 -9.03
CA PRO A 47 12.48 -5.76 -9.68
C PRO A 47 11.21 -5.41 -8.89
N ALA A 48 10.60 -6.40 -8.24
CA ALA A 48 9.42 -6.20 -7.40
C ALA A 48 9.76 -5.37 -6.15
N GLU A 49 10.88 -5.66 -5.50
CA GLU A 49 11.31 -4.90 -4.31
C GLU A 49 11.75 -3.48 -4.65
N ILE A 50 12.35 -3.26 -5.82
CA ILE A 50 12.63 -1.91 -6.33
C ILE A 50 11.32 -1.11 -6.43
N GLN A 51 10.27 -1.69 -7.00
CA GLN A 51 8.96 -1.05 -7.10
C GLN A 51 8.38 -0.73 -5.71
N VAL A 52 8.54 -1.63 -4.74
CA VAL A 52 8.14 -1.39 -3.36
C VAL A 52 8.91 -0.21 -2.78
N CYS A 53 10.24 -0.19 -2.88
CA CYS A 53 11.06 0.90 -2.35
C CYS A 53 10.75 2.25 -3.00
N GLN A 54 10.43 2.27 -4.30
CA GLN A 54 9.94 3.47 -4.96
C GLN A 54 8.59 3.93 -4.41
N ASN A 55 7.66 3.01 -4.12
CA ASN A 55 6.41 3.36 -3.44
C ASN A 55 6.72 4.00 -2.08
N ILE A 56 7.63 3.41 -1.28
CA ILE A 56 8.01 3.91 0.04
C ILE A 56 8.53 5.35 -0.06
N ARG A 57 9.44 5.60 -1.00
CA ARG A 57 9.97 6.94 -1.23
C ARG A 57 8.86 7.94 -1.57
N ARG A 58 7.96 7.58 -2.48
CA ARG A 58 6.81 8.43 -2.85
C ARG A 58 5.93 8.79 -1.66
N GLU A 59 5.69 7.84 -0.75
CA GLU A 59 4.90 8.10 0.46
C GLU A 59 5.65 9.00 1.45
N CYS A 60 6.96 8.82 1.61
CA CYS A 60 7.80 9.72 2.40
C CYS A 60 7.72 11.15 1.87
N ASP A 61 7.90 11.34 0.55
CA ASP A 61 7.86 12.65 -0.09
C ASP A 61 6.47 13.30 0.03
N ARG A 62 5.41 12.50 -0.12
CA ARG A 62 4.02 12.95 0.07
C ARG A 62 3.78 13.45 1.51
N ARG A 63 4.29 12.76 2.52
CA ARG A 63 4.18 13.17 3.94
C ARG A 63 5.05 14.39 4.23
N ALA A 64 6.25 14.46 3.67
CA ALA A 64 7.14 15.62 3.81
C ALA A 64 6.49 16.89 3.22
N GLY A 65 5.84 16.78 2.06
CA GLY A 65 5.04 17.87 1.46
C GLY A 65 3.84 18.31 2.31
N GLN A 66 3.44 17.52 3.31
CA GLN A 66 2.42 17.84 4.30
C GLN A 66 3.01 18.29 5.65
N GLY A 67 4.35 18.49 5.72
CA GLY A 67 5.06 18.87 6.94
C GLY A 67 5.38 17.70 7.88
N ASN A 68 5.19 16.45 7.45
CA ASN A 68 5.46 15.26 8.24
C ASN A 68 6.74 14.55 7.76
N TYR A 69 7.83 14.71 8.52
CA TYR A 69 9.18 14.20 8.21
C TYR A 69 9.49 12.91 8.98
N VAL A 70 8.75 11.86 8.66
CA VAL A 70 8.88 10.55 9.34
C VAL A 70 9.99 9.68 8.76
N CYS A 71 10.27 9.89 7.48
CA CYS A 71 11.47 9.45 6.79
C CYS A 71 12.49 10.59 6.83
#